data_AF-A0A7V2NBU6-F1
#
_entry.id   AF-A0A7V2NBU6-F1
#
_cell.length_a   1.000
_cell.length_b   1.000
_cell.length_c   1.000
_cell.angle_alpha   90.00
_cell.angle_beta   90.00
_cell.angle_gamma   90.00
#
_symmetry.space_group_name_H-M   'P 1'
#
loop_
_entity.id
_entity.type
_entity.pdbx_description
1 polymer ?
#
loop_
_entity_poly.entity_id
_entity_poly.type
_entity_poly.pdbx_seq_one_letter_code
_entity_poly.pdbx_strand_id
1 'polypeptide(L)'
;MKKISNVKLIISTAIFLVLFDNISFFKNVINIYPVSSDNIAFLGSLAIVLTSAITLLLALVCSRYTIKPVLITILLVSSLAGYFMNSYNIVIDKDMIRNIILTSANETIDLLSIKMFLYLVLAGILPSIFIYKINIEYGPLKKELITKLKIIVFSLIIIFSTVLVFSKFYTSFLREHKPLRFYTNPTYYIYSIGYYTHNYFKSTKMAVKTIGEDAVISPTDGKRELIILVIGEAARADRFSINGYKRETNPLLAKENIINFPDMYSCGTTTAVSVPCMFSVFNRDNYSYEKAWSTQNILDVLDHAGVNILWRDNNSDSKGVALRVQYEDYKTPEMNPICDIECRDEGMLADLQEYIDQQKNGDIFIVLHQMGNHGPAYYKRYPGPFKKFRPVCNTNQLEECTNDEINNAYD
;
A
#
# COMPACT_ATOMS: atom_id res chain seq x y z
N MET A 1 16.17 -5.07 -39.60
CA MET A 1 15.54 -5.81 -38.49
C MET A 1 14.55 -6.81 -39.06
N LYS A 2 14.57 -8.09 -38.65
CA LYS A 2 13.59 -9.10 -39.09
C LYS A 2 12.19 -8.67 -38.62
N LYS A 3 11.18 -8.81 -39.48
CA LYS A 3 9.78 -8.54 -39.12
C LYS A 3 9.31 -9.60 -38.11
N ILE A 4 8.62 -9.18 -37.06
CA ILE A 4 8.05 -10.06 -36.03
C ILE A 4 6.53 -9.98 -36.10
N SER A 5 5.85 -11.12 -35.96
CA SER A 5 4.38 -11.16 -35.91
C SER A 5 3.86 -10.73 -34.53
N ASN A 6 2.65 -10.15 -34.52
CA ASN A 6 1.96 -9.75 -33.28
C ASN A 6 1.93 -10.85 -32.21
N VAL A 7 1.63 -12.08 -32.62
CA VAL A 7 1.58 -13.26 -31.74
C VAL A 7 2.91 -13.55 -31.08
N LYS A 8 4.00 -13.58 -31.86
CA LYS A 8 5.33 -13.86 -31.34
C LYS A 8 5.76 -12.79 -30.34
N LEU A 9 5.43 -11.54 -30.62
CA LEU A 9 5.72 -10.42 -29.71
C LEU A 9 4.97 -10.57 -28.39
N ILE A 10 3.66 -10.82 -28.42
CA ILE A 10 2.84 -11.01 -27.22
C ILE A 10 3.35 -12.17 -26.36
N ILE A 11 3.61 -13.34 -26.97
CA ILE A 11 4.11 -14.53 -26.25
C ILE A 11 5.50 -14.25 -25.65
N SER A 12 6.39 -13.61 -26.41
CA SER A 12 7.74 -13.29 -25.92
C SER A 12 7.68 -12.32 -24.74
N THR A 13 6.80 -11.32 -24.79
CA THR A 13 6.58 -10.40 -23.67
C THR A 13 5.98 -11.12 -22.46
N ALA A 14 5.01 -12.03 -22.66
CA ALA A 14 4.45 -12.82 -21.57
C ALA A 14 5.51 -13.69 -20.88
N ILE A 15 6.36 -14.37 -21.65
CA ILE A 15 7.48 -15.16 -21.11
C ILE A 15 8.44 -14.26 -20.34
N PHE A 16 8.79 -13.10 -20.88
CA PHE A 16 9.66 -12.14 -20.21
C PHE A 16 9.10 -11.71 -18.85
N LEU A 17 7.82 -11.32 -18.79
CA LEU A 17 7.14 -10.95 -17.54
C LEU A 17 7.16 -12.10 -16.52
N VAL A 18 6.93 -13.34 -16.96
CA VAL A 18 6.97 -14.52 -16.08
C VAL A 18 8.39 -14.76 -15.52
N LEU A 19 9.43 -14.55 -16.33
CA LEU A 19 10.81 -14.81 -15.90
C LEU A 19 11.36 -13.71 -15.00
N PHE A 20 11.09 -12.44 -15.30
CA PHE A 20 11.76 -11.30 -14.66
C PHE A 20 10.88 -10.54 -13.66
N ASP A 21 9.56 -10.51 -13.89
CA ASP A 21 8.64 -9.70 -13.08
C ASP A 21 7.78 -10.52 -12.10
N ASN A 22 7.89 -11.85 -12.12
CA ASN A 22 7.20 -12.77 -11.21
C ASN A 22 8.13 -13.53 -10.25
N ILE A 23 9.33 -13.00 -9.99
CA ILE A 23 10.30 -13.64 -9.09
C ILE A 23 9.69 -13.86 -7.69
N SER A 24 9.04 -12.85 -7.10
CA SER A 24 8.36 -12.96 -5.81
C SER A 24 7.27 -14.04 -5.79
N PHE A 25 6.49 -14.16 -6.88
CA PHE A 25 5.50 -15.24 -7.03
C PHE A 25 6.16 -16.62 -6.93
N PHE A 26 7.18 -16.89 -7.75
CA PHE A 26 7.85 -18.19 -7.73
C PHE A 26 8.60 -18.45 -6.43
N LYS A 27 9.22 -17.44 -5.83
CA LYS A 27 9.88 -17.55 -4.52
C LYS A 27 8.89 -18.01 -3.44
N ASN A 28 7.73 -17.36 -3.35
CA ASN A 28 6.69 -17.71 -2.37
C ASN A 28 6.05 -19.08 -2.68
N VAL A 29 5.88 -19.44 -3.95
CA VAL A 29 5.41 -20.77 -4.35
C VAL A 29 6.42 -21.86 -3.94
N ILE A 30 7.71 -21.66 -4.20
CA ILE A 30 8.77 -22.64 -3.90
C ILE A 30 8.90 -22.87 -2.39
N ASN A 31 8.63 -21.86 -1.55
CA ASN A 31 8.60 -22.03 -0.10
C ASN A 31 7.52 -23.01 0.37
N ILE A 32 6.42 -23.15 -0.38
CA ILE A 32 5.31 -24.07 -0.05
C ILE A 32 5.42 -25.40 -0.83
N TYR A 33 5.90 -25.33 -2.07
CA TYR A 33 6.16 -26.47 -2.94
C TYR A 33 7.66 -26.51 -3.29
N PRO A 34 8.51 -27.05 -2.38
CA PRO A 34 9.95 -27.07 -2.58
C PRO A 34 10.34 -27.78 -3.87
N VAL A 35 11.49 -27.39 -4.43
CA VAL A 35 12.04 -28.00 -5.64
C VAL A 35 12.43 -29.45 -5.35
N SER A 36 11.57 -30.39 -5.74
CA SER A 36 11.73 -31.84 -5.62
C SER A 36 11.26 -32.53 -6.89
N SER A 37 11.57 -33.83 -7.04
CA SER A 37 11.09 -34.66 -8.15
C SER A 37 9.57 -34.62 -8.30
N ASP A 38 8.85 -34.51 -7.19
CA ASP A 38 7.39 -34.60 -7.15
C ASP A 38 6.73 -33.26 -7.54
N ASN A 39 7.39 -32.14 -7.26
CA ASN A 39 6.85 -30.80 -7.47
C ASN A 39 7.36 -30.13 -8.75
N ILE A 40 8.50 -30.54 -9.31
CA ILE A 40 9.14 -29.82 -10.43
C ILE A 40 8.25 -29.71 -11.66
N ALA A 41 7.47 -30.75 -11.95
CA ALA A 41 6.51 -30.74 -13.05
C ALA A 41 5.38 -29.73 -12.82
N PHE A 42 4.89 -29.60 -11.58
CA PHE A 42 3.89 -28.60 -11.19
C PHE A 42 4.46 -27.16 -11.21
N LEU A 43 5.69 -26.96 -10.75
CA LEU A 43 6.35 -25.64 -10.83
C LEU A 43 6.50 -25.19 -12.29
N GLY A 44 6.90 -26.10 -13.18
CA GLY A 44 6.92 -25.85 -14.62
C GLY A 44 5.52 -25.58 -15.18
N SER A 45 4.51 -26.32 -14.73
CA SER A 45 3.11 -26.13 -15.13
C SER A 45 2.59 -24.74 -14.73
N LEU A 46 2.97 -24.22 -13.56
CA LEU A 46 2.62 -22.86 -13.13
C LEU A 46 3.20 -21.79 -14.06
N ALA A 47 4.46 -21.93 -14.47
CA ALA A 47 5.06 -21.00 -15.43
C ALA A 47 4.33 -21.03 -16.79
N ILE A 48 3.95 -22.22 -17.26
CA ILE A 48 3.18 -22.38 -18.50
C ILE A 48 1.79 -21.76 -18.39
N VAL A 49 1.06 -22.02 -17.30
CA VAL A 49 -0.27 -21.47 -17.08
C VAL A 49 -0.22 -19.95 -16.92
N LEU A 50 0.73 -19.42 -16.17
CA LEU A 50 0.88 -17.98 -15.99
C LEU A 50 1.26 -17.28 -17.30
N THR A 51 2.19 -17.85 -18.08
CA THR A 51 2.54 -17.35 -19.42
C THR A 51 1.31 -17.34 -20.34
N SER A 52 0.51 -18.41 -20.30
CA SER A 52 -0.72 -18.52 -21.11
C SER A 52 -1.80 -17.54 -20.67
N ALA A 53 -1.95 -17.31 -19.36
CA ALA A 53 -2.89 -16.34 -18.81
C ALA A 53 -2.52 -14.89 -19.16
N ILE A 54 -1.24 -14.54 -19.06
CA ILE A 54 -0.73 -13.22 -19.49
C ILE A 54 -0.87 -13.06 -21.00
N THR A 55 -0.53 -14.10 -21.78
CA THR A 55 -0.73 -14.10 -23.24
C THR A 55 -2.19 -13.87 -23.61
N LEU A 56 -3.12 -14.56 -22.93
CA LEU A 56 -4.56 -14.38 -23.11
C LEU A 56 -4.99 -12.94 -22.82
N LEU A 57 -4.59 -12.39 -21.67
CA LEU A 57 -4.91 -11.02 -21.26
C LEU A 57 -4.38 -9.99 -22.28
N LEU A 58 -3.11 -10.10 -22.65
CA LEU A 58 -2.49 -9.24 -23.66
C LEU A 58 -3.16 -9.39 -25.02
N ALA A 59 -3.51 -10.61 -25.44
CA ALA A 59 -4.18 -10.84 -26.71
C ALA A 59 -5.57 -10.18 -26.76
N LEU A 60 -6.30 -10.13 -25.64
CA LEU A 60 -7.61 -9.47 -25.57
C LEU A 60 -7.49 -7.95 -25.78
N VAL A 61 -6.51 -7.32 -25.15
CA VAL A 61 -6.34 -5.85 -25.15
C VAL A 61 -5.55 -5.33 -26.36
N CYS A 62 -4.56 -6.09 -26.83
CA CYS A 62 -3.71 -5.66 -27.94
C CYS A 62 -4.46 -5.74 -29.27
N SER A 63 -4.26 -4.70 -30.08
CA SER A 63 -4.74 -4.54 -31.45
C SER A 63 -3.61 -3.95 -32.31
N ARG A 64 -3.86 -3.78 -33.63
CA ARG A 64 -2.90 -3.20 -34.57
C ARG A 64 -2.27 -1.88 -34.10
N TYR A 65 -3.05 -1.02 -33.44
CA TYR A 65 -2.58 0.30 -33.00
C TYR A 65 -2.22 0.34 -31.51
N THR A 66 -2.78 -0.58 -30.71
CA THR A 66 -2.58 -0.57 -29.24
C THR A 66 -1.44 -1.48 -28.77
N ILE A 67 -0.94 -2.40 -29.60
CA ILE A 67 0.06 -3.39 -29.17
C ILE A 67 1.32 -2.76 -28.58
N LYS A 68 1.93 -1.77 -29.25
CA LYS A 68 3.14 -1.11 -28.74
C LYS A 68 2.89 -0.35 -27.43
N PRO A 69 1.94 0.59 -27.33
CA PRO A 69 1.72 1.32 -26.09
C PRO A 69 1.31 0.39 -24.94
N VAL A 70 0.47 -0.61 -25.17
CA VAL A 70 0.04 -1.54 -24.11
C VAL A 70 1.21 -2.35 -23.57
N LEU A 71 2.04 -2.96 -24.44
CA LEU A 71 3.17 -3.78 -23.99
C LEU A 71 4.23 -2.94 -23.28
N ILE A 72 4.52 -1.72 -23.78
CA ILE A 72 5.46 -0.80 -23.15
C ILE A 72 4.96 -0.39 -21.75
N THR A 73 3.71 0.04 -21.63
CA THR A 73 3.13 0.41 -20.33
C THR A 73 3.16 -0.76 -19.36
N ILE A 74 2.77 -1.97 -19.81
CA ILE A 74 2.78 -3.15 -18.94
C ILE A 74 4.21 -3.48 -18.49
N LEU A 75 5.23 -3.44 -19.35
CA LEU A 75 6.61 -3.68 -18.94
C LEU A 75 7.10 -2.67 -17.91
N LEU A 76 6.85 -1.37 -18.13
CA LEU A 76 7.27 -0.33 -17.20
C LEU A 76 6.60 -0.50 -15.83
N VAL A 77 5.27 -0.65 -15.80
CA VAL A 77 4.52 -0.81 -14.55
C VAL A 77 4.84 -2.14 -13.86
N SER A 78 4.96 -3.24 -14.62
CA SER A 78 5.31 -4.56 -14.07
C SER A 78 6.72 -4.57 -13.49
N SER A 79 7.66 -3.83 -14.07
CA SER A 79 9.02 -3.72 -13.52
C SER A 79 9.06 -3.00 -12.17
N LEU A 80 8.29 -1.90 -12.02
CA LEU A 80 8.17 -1.19 -10.75
C LEU A 80 7.45 -2.07 -9.72
N ALA A 81 6.32 -2.67 -10.09
CA ALA A 81 5.61 -3.62 -9.25
C ALA A 81 6.53 -4.76 -8.79
N GLY A 82 7.26 -5.36 -9.73
CA GLY A 82 8.22 -6.43 -9.48
C GLY A 82 9.31 -6.03 -8.50
N TYR A 83 9.87 -4.82 -8.62
CA TYR A 83 10.83 -4.29 -7.65
C TYR A 83 10.24 -4.26 -6.23
N PHE A 84 9.09 -3.62 -6.03
CA PHE A 84 8.51 -3.50 -4.69
C PHE A 84 8.11 -4.87 -4.11
N MET A 85 7.56 -5.76 -4.94
CA MET A 85 7.20 -7.12 -4.54
C MET A 85 8.42 -7.99 -4.20
N ASN A 86 9.58 -7.75 -4.82
CA ASN A 86 10.80 -8.51 -4.57
C ASN A 86 11.59 -7.98 -3.38
N SER A 87 11.69 -6.66 -3.22
CA SER A 87 12.48 -6.02 -2.16
C SER A 87 11.72 -5.99 -0.83
N TYR A 88 10.43 -5.66 -0.85
CA TYR A 88 9.63 -5.47 0.36
C TYR A 88 8.61 -6.59 0.62
N ASN A 89 8.52 -7.57 -0.29
CA ASN A 89 7.54 -8.67 -0.21
C ASN A 89 6.09 -8.19 -0.06
N ILE A 90 5.76 -7.04 -0.66
CA ILE A 90 4.40 -6.51 -0.66
C ILE A 90 3.54 -7.15 -1.75
N VAL A 91 2.23 -7.05 -1.58
CA VAL A 91 1.22 -7.41 -2.56
C VAL A 91 0.55 -6.13 -3.06
N ILE A 92 0.30 -6.04 -4.37
CA ILE A 92 -0.39 -4.89 -4.98
C ILE A 92 -1.90 -5.20 -5.09
N ASP A 93 -2.55 -5.24 -3.92
CA ASP A 93 -4.00 -5.39 -3.82
C ASP A 93 -4.72 -4.03 -3.95
N LYS A 94 -6.05 -4.03 -3.79
CA LYS A 94 -6.87 -2.81 -3.87
C LYS A 94 -6.48 -1.75 -2.85
N ASP A 95 -5.98 -2.15 -1.68
CA ASP A 95 -5.65 -1.24 -0.58
C ASP A 95 -4.25 -0.66 -0.81
N MET A 96 -3.34 -1.43 -1.41
CA MET A 96 -2.07 -0.91 -1.92
C MET A 96 -2.28 0.08 -3.08
N ILE A 97 -3.21 -0.18 -4.01
CA ILE A 97 -3.58 0.80 -5.05
C ILE A 97 -4.11 2.09 -4.40
N ARG A 98 -4.91 1.98 -3.33
CA ARG A 98 -5.35 3.15 -2.56
C ARG A 98 -4.17 3.88 -1.92
N ASN A 99 -3.25 3.17 -1.28
CA ASN A 99 -2.06 3.77 -0.69
C ASN A 99 -1.28 4.56 -1.76
N ILE A 100 -1.00 3.97 -2.92
CA ILE A 100 -0.30 4.64 -4.04
C ILE A 100 -1.01 5.94 -4.47
N ILE A 101 -2.34 5.96 -4.45
CA ILE A 101 -3.14 7.14 -4.84
C ILE A 101 -3.16 8.21 -3.73
N LEU A 102 -3.17 7.80 -2.45
CA LEU A 102 -3.26 8.68 -1.27
C LEU A 102 -1.89 9.04 -0.66
N THR A 103 -0.80 8.55 -1.24
CA THR A 103 0.57 8.79 -0.79
C THR A 103 1.05 10.17 -1.24
N SER A 104 1.81 10.83 -0.38
CA SER A 104 2.40 12.15 -0.65
C SER A 104 3.70 12.08 -1.48
N ALA A 105 4.13 13.23 -2.00
CA ALA A 105 5.41 13.33 -2.70
C ALA A 105 6.61 12.99 -1.79
N ASN A 106 6.56 13.41 -0.52
CA ASN A 106 7.61 13.17 0.46
C ASN A 106 7.76 11.67 0.77
N GLU A 107 6.65 10.96 0.99
CA GLU A 107 6.62 9.49 1.12
C GLU A 107 7.20 8.80 -0.11
N THR A 108 6.90 9.28 -1.32
CA THR A 108 7.38 8.67 -2.56
C THR A 108 8.89 8.81 -2.73
N ILE A 109 9.45 9.98 -2.36
CA ILE A 109 10.89 10.24 -2.44
C ILE A 109 11.67 9.27 -1.55
N ASP A 110 11.14 8.95 -0.36
CA ASP A 110 11.75 8.01 0.58
C ASP A 110 11.81 6.56 0.06
N LEU A 111 11.08 6.23 -1.01
CA LEU A 111 11.10 4.92 -1.65
C LEU A 111 12.10 4.82 -2.82
N LEU A 112 12.63 5.94 -3.31
CA LEU A 112 13.55 5.96 -4.44
C LEU A 112 14.91 5.36 -4.06
N SER A 113 15.43 4.48 -4.91
CA SER A 113 16.76 3.90 -4.74
C SER A 113 17.43 3.65 -6.10
N ILE A 114 18.76 3.55 -6.10
CA ILE A 114 19.54 3.19 -7.31
C ILE A 114 19.12 1.81 -7.80
N LYS A 115 18.87 0.86 -6.88
CA LYS A 115 18.41 -0.49 -7.20
C LYS A 115 17.05 -0.47 -7.89
N MET A 116 16.11 0.36 -7.44
CA MET A 116 14.82 0.56 -8.11
C MET A 116 15.02 1.07 -9.54
N PHE A 117 15.89 2.06 -9.72
CA PHE A 117 16.20 2.61 -11.04
C PHE A 117 16.81 1.56 -11.97
N LEU A 118 17.76 0.75 -11.48
CA LEU A 118 18.33 -0.36 -12.24
C LEU A 118 17.28 -1.40 -12.63
N TYR A 119 16.37 -1.73 -11.71
CA TYR A 119 15.26 -2.66 -11.98
C TYR A 119 14.36 -2.12 -13.11
N LEU A 120 13.96 -0.85 -13.03
CA LEU A 120 13.17 -0.16 -14.06
C LEU A 120 13.90 -0.12 -15.40
N VAL A 121 15.21 0.16 -15.41
CA VAL A 121 15.99 0.21 -16.66
C VAL A 121 16.06 -1.18 -17.31
N LEU A 122 16.44 -2.20 -16.55
CA LEU A 122 16.70 -3.54 -17.09
C LEU A 122 15.42 -4.30 -17.43
N ALA A 123 14.42 -4.29 -16.54
CA ALA A 123 13.17 -5.04 -16.72
C ALA A 123 12.06 -4.23 -17.40
N GLY A 124 12.14 -2.90 -17.39
CA GLY A 124 11.13 -2.01 -17.98
C GLY A 124 11.59 -1.31 -19.26
N ILE A 125 12.57 -0.42 -19.15
CA ILE A 125 12.95 0.53 -20.22
C ILE A 125 13.63 -0.18 -21.39
N LEU A 126 14.64 -1.02 -21.14
CA LEU A 126 15.34 -1.76 -22.21
C LEU A 126 14.42 -2.64 -23.05
N PRO A 127 13.58 -3.52 -22.47
CA PRO A 127 12.63 -4.30 -23.26
C PRO A 127 11.58 -3.42 -23.94
N SER A 128 11.18 -2.29 -23.32
CA SER A 128 10.27 -1.32 -23.95
C SER A 128 10.88 -0.66 -25.19
N ILE A 129 12.16 -0.26 -25.15
CA ILE A 129 12.88 0.28 -26.31
C ILE A 129 12.96 -0.77 -27.42
N PHE A 130 13.19 -2.04 -27.07
CA PHE A 130 13.20 -3.14 -28.03
C PHE A 130 11.83 -3.28 -28.73
N ILE A 131 10.72 -3.27 -27.97
CA ILE A 131 9.36 -3.30 -28.52
C ILE A 131 9.09 -2.09 -29.42
N TYR A 132 9.52 -0.89 -28.99
CA TYR A 132 9.33 0.34 -29.76
C TYR A 132 10.03 0.26 -31.12
N LYS A 133 11.28 -0.22 -31.16
CA LYS A 133 12.10 -0.33 -32.39
C LYS A 133 11.66 -1.47 -33.33
N ILE A 134 10.94 -2.48 -32.86
CA ILE A 134 10.50 -3.60 -33.70
C ILE A 134 9.52 -3.12 -34.78
N ASN A 135 9.78 -3.56 -36.01
CA ASN A 135 8.84 -3.46 -37.12
C ASN A 135 7.91 -4.67 -37.10
N ILE A 136 6.64 -4.38 -36.79
CA ILE A 136 5.58 -5.36 -36.68
C ILE A 136 4.98 -5.60 -38.07
N GLU A 137 4.86 -6.86 -38.46
CA GLU A 137 4.15 -7.23 -39.68
C GLU A 137 2.66 -7.37 -39.40
N TYR A 138 1.87 -6.50 -40.04
CA TYR A 138 0.42 -6.53 -39.95
C TYR A 138 -0.20 -7.18 -41.18
N GLY A 139 -1.00 -8.22 -40.97
CA GLY A 139 -1.81 -8.81 -42.02
C GLY A 139 -3.14 -8.06 -42.25
N PRO A 140 -3.94 -8.51 -43.23
CA PRO A 140 -5.32 -8.05 -43.41
C PRO A 140 -6.17 -8.28 -42.15
N LEU A 141 -7.17 -7.43 -41.90
CA LEU A 141 -8.01 -7.48 -40.68
C LEU A 141 -8.59 -8.88 -40.40
N LYS A 142 -9.08 -9.58 -41.43
CA LYS A 142 -9.60 -10.95 -41.27
C LYS A 142 -8.54 -11.93 -40.76
N LYS A 143 -7.31 -11.84 -41.30
CA LYS A 143 -6.19 -12.70 -40.89
C LYS A 143 -5.74 -12.39 -39.46
N GLU A 144 -5.70 -11.11 -39.08
CA GLU A 144 -5.38 -10.70 -37.71
C GLU A 144 -6.44 -11.17 -36.72
N LEU A 145 -7.73 -11.06 -37.05
CA LEU A 145 -8.82 -11.51 -36.20
C LEU A 145 -8.79 -13.03 -35.99
N ILE A 146 -8.58 -13.81 -37.06
CA ILE A 146 -8.41 -15.26 -36.97
C ILE A 146 -7.19 -15.63 -36.13
N THR A 147 -6.08 -14.90 -36.30
CA THR A 147 -4.85 -15.14 -35.55
C THR A 147 -5.04 -14.83 -34.05
N LYS A 148 -5.76 -13.75 -33.73
CA LYS A 148 -6.15 -13.40 -32.36
C LYS A 148 -7.12 -14.42 -31.75
N LEU A 149 -8.08 -14.92 -32.52
CA LEU A 149 -8.95 -15.99 -32.04
C LEU A 149 -8.16 -17.28 -31.76
N LYS A 150 -7.22 -17.64 -32.63
CA LYS A 150 -6.34 -18.80 -32.43
C LYS A 150 -5.50 -18.68 -31.16
N ILE A 151 -4.87 -17.53 -30.91
CA ILE A 151 -4.04 -17.37 -29.71
C ILE A 151 -4.89 -17.45 -28.42
N ILE A 152 -6.11 -16.88 -28.44
CA ILE A 152 -7.05 -16.95 -27.32
C ILE A 152 -7.45 -18.40 -27.05
N VAL A 153 -7.93 -19.10 -28.07
CA VAL A 153 -8.37 -20.51 -27.96
C VAL A 153 -7.22 -21.40 -27.52
N PHE A 154 -6.03 -21.25 -28.12
CA PHE A 154 -4.86 -22.05 -27.76
C PHE A 154 -4.40 -21.80 -26.32
N SER A 155 -4.41 -20.54 -25.87
CA SER A 155 -4.08 -20.20 -24.47
C SER A 155 -5.08 -20.82 -23.50
N LEU A 156 -6.38 -20.79 -23.81
CA LEU A 156 -7.42 -21.44 -23.01
C LEU A 156 -7.25 -22.96 -22.96
N ILE A 157 -6.94 -23.59 -24.10
CA ILE A 157 -6.68 -25.03 -24.17
C ILE A 157 -5.47 -25.40 -23.31
N ILE A 158 -4.36 -24.66 -23.40
CA ILE A 158 -3.18 -24.90 -22.57
C ILE A 158 -3.52 -24.75 -21.09
N ILE A 159 -4.20 -23.67 -20.70
CA ILE A 159 -4.59 -23.45 -19.30
C ILE A 159 -5.44 -24.62 -18.80
N PHE A 160 -6.52 -24.96 -19.52
CA PHE A 160 -7.45 -25.98 -19.08
C PHE A 160 -6.81 -27.38 -19.05
N SER A 161 -6.10 -27.77 -20.11
CA SER A 161 -5.41 -29.06 -20.15
C SER A 161 -4.35 -29.20 -19.05
N THR A 162 -3.54 -28.16 -18.83
CA THR A 162 -2.52 -28.17 -17.78
C THR A 162 -3.14 -28.24 -16.40
N VAL A 163 -4.19 -27.45 -16.13
CA VAL A 163 -4.91 -27.48 -14.85
C VAL A 163 -5.55 -28.85 -14.60
N LEU A 164 -6.09 -29.50 -15.63
CA LEU A 164 -6.66 -30.85 -15.50
C LEU A 164 -5.60 -31.90 -15.18
N VAL A 165 -4.47 -31.90 -15.91
CA VAL A 165 -3.36 -32.84 -15.70
C VAL A 165 -2.80 -32.72 -14.29
N PHE A 166 -2.66 -31.50 -13.76
CA PHE A 166 -2.13 -31.23 -12.41
C PHE A 166 -3.23 -30.87 -11.39
N SER A 167 -4.45 -31.38 -11.57
CA SER A 167 -5.65 -30.97 -10.82
C SER A 167 -5.51 -31.03 -9.29
N LYS A 168 -4.82 -32.03 -8.75
CA LYS A 168 -4.55 -32.15 -7.30
C LYS A 168 -3.75 -30.94 -6.78
N PHE A 169 -2.65 -30.59 -7.47
CA PHE A 169 -1.83 -29.44 -7.11
C PHE A 169 -2.58 -28.12 -7.29
N TYR A 170 -3.28 -27.92 -8.42
CA TYR A 170 -4.06 -26.71 -8.63
C TYR A 170 -5.21 -26.56 -7.62
N THR A 171 -5.82 -27.66 -7.17
CA THR A 171 -6.85 -27.61 -6.12
C THR A 171 -6.25 -27.13 -4.80
N SER A 172 -5.11 -27.69 -4.37
CA SER A 172 -4.42 -27.24 -3.16
C SER A 172 -3.95 -25.78 -3.29
N PHE A 173 -3.29 -25.42 -4.39
CA PHE A 173 -2.83 -24.06 -4.67
C PHE A 173 -3.97 -23.03 -4.63
N LEU A 174 -5.12 -23.32 -5.26
CA LEU A 174 -6.24 -22.38 -5.35
C LEU A 174 -7.09 -22.32 -4.07
N ARG A 175 -7.16 -23.39 -3.27
CA ARG A 175 -8.03 -23.47 -2.08
C ARG A 175 -7.29 -23.18 -0.78
N GLU A 176 -6.13 -23.81 -0.59
CA GLU A 176 -5.37 -23.74 0.67
C GLU A 176 -4.37 -22.58 0.65
N HIS A 177 -3.78 -22.28 -0.51
CA HIS A 177 -2.74 -21.24 -0.63
C HIS A 177 -3.20 -20.04 -1.47
N LYS A 178 -4.45 -19.62 -1.27
CA LYS A 178 -5.07 -18.45 -1.94
C LYS A 178 -4.18 -17.20 -2.01
N PRO A 179 -3.39 -16.83 -0.97
CA PRO A 179 -2.56 -15.63 -1.03
C PRO A 179 -1.47 -15.66 -2.11
N LEU A 180 -1.02 -16.85 -2.54
CA LEU A 180 0.06 -16.96 -3.55
C LEU A 180 -0.29 -16.28 -4.87
N ARG A 181 -1.56 -16.33 -5.29
CA ARG A 181 -1.99 -15.69 -6.54
C ARG A 181 -1.92 -14.16 -6.49
N PHE A 182 -1.85 -13.57 -5.31
CA PHE A 182 -1.75 -12.12 -5.15
C PHE A 182 -0.37 -11.59 -5.56
N TYR A 183 0.63 -12.46 -5.64
CA TYR A 183 1.96 -12.12 -6.14
C TYR A 183 2.09 -12.20 -7.68
N THR A 184 1.00 -12.52 -8.40
CA THR A 184 1.07 -12.63 -9.87
C THR A 184 1.08 -11.26 -10.55
N ASN A 185 2.11 -11.00 -11.34
CA ASN A 185 2.40 -9.72 -12.00
C ASN A 185 2.36 -9.91 -13.52
N PRO A 186 1.59 -9.13 -14.32
CA PRO A 186 0.74 -8.01 -13.96
C PRO A 186 -0.70 -8.37 -13.58
N THR A 187 -1.06 -9.65 -13.61
CA THR A 187 -2.46 -10.09 -13.55
C THR A 187 -3.18 -9.61 -12.30
N TYR A 188 -2.53 -9.64 -11.13
CA TYR A 188 -3.18 -9.27 -9.89
C TYR A 188 -3.34 -7.76 -9.73
N TYR A 189 -2.30 -6.95 -9.97
CA TYR A 189 -2.45 -5.50 -9.85
C TYR A 189 -3.46 -4.94 -10.87
N ILE A 190 -3.55 -5.53 -12.08
CA ILE A 190 -4.58 -5.13 -13.07
C ILE A 190 -5.98 -5.42 -12.53
N TYR A 191 -6.18 -6.59 -11.92
CA TYR A 191 -7.43 -6.90 -11.23
C TYR A 191 -7.73 -5.91 -10.09
N SER A 192 -6.74 -5.60 -9.26
CA SER A 192 -6.85 -4.66 -8.14
C SER A 192 -7.24 -3.26 -8.59
N ILE A 193 -6.63 -2.75 -9.67
CA ILE A 193 -6.99 -1.46 -10.28
C ILE A 193 -8.44 -1.48 -10.74
N GLY A 194 -8.86 -2.51 -11.49
CA GLY A 194 -10.25 -2.62 -11.96
C GLY A 194 -11.25 -2.65 -10.81
N TYR A 195 -10.94 -3.41 -9.76
CA TYR A 195 -11.76 -3.49 -8.54
C TYR A 195 -11.82 -2.13 -7.82
N TYR A 196 -10.68 -1.46 -7.63
CA TYR A 196 -10.60 -0.15 -6.99
C TYR A 196 -11.42 0.90 -7.74
N THR A 197 -11.21 1.02 -9.06
CA THR A 197 -11.89 2.00 -9.91
C THR A 197 -13.41 1.80 -9.88
N HIS A 198 -13.89 0.54 -9.93
CA HIS A 198 -15.32 0.25 -9.84
C HIS A 198 -15.95 0.73 -8.52
N ASN A 199 -15.28 0.49 -7.39
CA ASN A 199 -15.79 0.89 -6.08
C ASN A 199 -15.66 2.40 -5.82
N TYR A 200 -14.60 3.04 -6.33
CA TYR A 200 -14.43 4.49 -6.26
C TYR A 200 -15.61 5.23 -6.91
N PHE A 201 -15.96 4.88 -8.16
CA PHE A 201 -17.09 5.50 -8.87
C PHE A 201 -18.46 5.20 -8.26
N LYS A 202 -18.60 4.10 -7.53
CA LYS A 202 -19.82 3.79 -6.78
C LYS A 202 -19.99 4.71 -5.57
N SER A 203 -18.88 5.04 -4.91
CA SER A 203 -18.86 5.79 -3.65
C SER A 203 -19.02 7.30 -3.84
N THR A 204 -18.44 7.86 -4.91
CA THR A 204 -18.52 9.31 -5.20
C THR A 204 -19.93 9.81 -5.54
N LYS A 205 -20.87 8.90 -5.80
CA LYS A 205 -22.28 9.21 -6.08
C LYS A 205 -23.16 9.23 -4.83
N MET A 206 -22.62 8.91 -3.66
CA MET A 206 -23.40 8.79 -2.42
C MET A 206 -23.32 10.09 -1.63
N ALA A 207 -24.48 10.62 -1.22
CA ALA A 207 -24.52 11.70 -0.24
C ALA A 207 -23.98 11.19 1.11
N VAL A 208 -23.24 12.05 1.81
CA VAL A 208 -22.73 11.72 3.15
C VAL A 208 -23.91 11.64 4.11
N LYS A 209 -24.10 10.47 4.73
CA LYS A 209 -25.12 10.25 5.75
C LYS A 209 -24.71 10.97 7.03
N THR A 210 -25.56 11.86 7.53
CA THR A 210 -25.37 12.51 8.83
C THR A 210 -25.72 11.55 9.97
N ILE A 211 -25.02 11.65 11.10
CA ILE A 211 -25.26 10.88 12.33
C ILE A 211 -25.02 11.76 13.56
N GLY A 212 -25.66 11.43 14.68
CA GLY A 212 -25.44 12.11 15.97
C GLY A 212 -25.88 13.58 15.99
N GLU A 213 -26.89 13.94 15.20
CA GLU A 213 -27.44 15.32 15.17
C GLU A 213 -28.11 15.74 16.48
N ASP A 214 -28.41 14.77 17.36
CA ASP A 214 -28.95 14.95 18.70
C ASP A 214 -27.86 14.97 19.79
N ALA A 215 -26.58 14.90 19.42
CA ALA A 215 -25.47 14.97 20.36
C ALA A 215 -25.40 16.36 21.01
N VAL A 216 -25.47 16.40 22.33
CA VAL A 216 -25.39 17.63 23.13
C VAL A 216 -24.57 17.39 24.39
N ILE A 217 -23.72 18.35 24.75
CA ILE A 217 -23.07 18.38 26.07
C ILE A 217 -24.13 18.76 27.11
N SER A 218 -24.19 18.04 28.24
CA SER A 218 -25.18 18.34 29.28
C SER A 218 -24.98 19.76 29.82
N PRO A 219 -26.03 20.59 29.93
CA PRO A 219 -25.91 21.93 30.54
C PRO A 219 -25.48 21.90 32.02
N THR A 220 -25.60 20.74 32.68
CA THR A 220 -25.13 20.53 34.05
C THR A 220 -23.63 20.24 34.12
N ASP A 221 -22.99 19.99 32.99
CA ASP A 221 -21.55 19.83 32.92
C ASP A 221 -20.89 21.22 32.91
N GLY A 222 -20.42 21.62 34.09
CA GLY A 222 -19.77 22.91 34.28
C GLY A 222 -18.24 22.82 34.21
N LYS A 223 -17.70 21.62 33.98
CA LYS A 223 -16.28 21.44 33.74
C LYS A 223 -16.02 21.51 32.25
N ARG A 224 -14.77 21.82 31.93
CA ARG A 224 -14.31 21.91 30.57
C ARG A 224 -13.30 20.80 30.37
N GLU A 225 -13.54 19.97 29.38
CA GLU A 225 -12.67 18.85 29.05
C GLU A 225 -11.72 19.23 27.91
N LEU A 226 -10.45 18.86 28.07
CA LEU A 226 -9.45 18.88 27.01
C LEU A 226 -9.00 17.45 26.76
N ILE A 227 -9.21 16.96 25.54
CA ILE A 227 -8.74 15.64 25.11
C ILE A 227 -7.76 15.84 23.95
N ILE A 228 -6.56 15.27 24.11
CA ILE A 228 -5.56 15.21 23.03
C ILE A 228 -5.40 13.76 22.61
N LEU A 229 -5.77 13.45 21.38
CA LEU A 229 -5.58 12.15 20.75
C LEU A 229 -4.32 12.18 19.87
N VAL A 230 -3.29 11.45 20.29
CA VAL A 230 -2.08 11.25 19.47
C VAL A 230 -2.26 10.01 18.61
N ILE A 231 -2.35 10.18 17.30
CA ILE A 231 -2.44 9.08 16.33
C ILE A 231 -1.03 8.70 15.90
N GLY A 232 -0.54 7.55 16.38
CA GLY A 232 0.73 6.98 15.96
C GLY A 232 0.75 6.41 14.55
N GLU A 233 1.97 6.18 14.05
CA GLU A 233 2.22 5.58 12.74
C GLU A 233 3.28 4.48 12.85
N ALA A 234 3.00 3.34 12.23
CA ALA A 234 3.84 2.14 12.14
C ALA A 234 4.45 1.58 13.46
N ALA A 235 4.09 2.12 14.63
CA ALA A 235 4.51 1.66 15.94
C ALA A 235 3.83 0.32 16.31
N ARG A 236 4.58 -0.60 16.92
CA ARG A 236 4.10 -1.95 17.25
C ARG A 236 4.24 -2.28 18.72
N ALA A 237 3.22 -2.90 19.29
CA ALA A 237 3.14 -3.24 20.72
C ALA A 237 4.30 -4.12 21.20
N ASP A 238 4.86 -4.99 20.35
CA ASP A 238 5.97 -5.88 20.68
C ASP A 238 7.33 -5.18 20.83
N ARG A 239 7.39 -3.87 20.55
CA ARG A 239 8.58 -3.02 20.70
C ARG A 239 8.46 -1.99 21.81
N PHE A 240 7.40 -2.05 22.61
CA PHE A 240 7.18 -1.13 23.72
C PHE A 240 7.72 -1.72 25.02
N SER A 241 8.64 -1.04 25.70
CA SER A 241 9.24 -1.52 26.95
C SER A 241 8.20 -1.61 28.07
N ILE A 242 7.19 -0.75 28.05
CA ILE A 242 6.04 -0.78 28.96
C ILE A 242 5.14 -2.02 28.76
N ASN A 243 5.29 -2.73 27.64
CA ASN A 243 4.67 -4.03 27.38
C ASN A 243 5.59 -5.22 27.70
N GLY A 244 6.76 -4.98 28.31
CA GLY A 244 7.74 -6.01 28.63
C GLY A 244 8.78 -6.27 27.53
N TYR A 245 8.90 -5.40 26.52
CA TYR A 245 10.00 -5.48 25.56
C TYR A 245 11.35 -5.28 26.27
N LYS A 246 12.37 -6.06 25.87
CA LYS A 246 13.66 -6.16 26.59
C LYS A 246 14.49 -4.87 26.55
N ARG A 247 14.26 -3.99 25.59
CA ARG A 247 14.95 -2.71 25.44
C ARG A 247 14.06 -1.59 25.96
N GLU A 248 14.67 -0.61 26.62
CA GLU A 248 13.96 0.53 27.20
C GLU A 248 13.60 1.57 26.13
N THR A 249 12.55 1.31 25.36
CA THR A 249 12.06 2.17 24.25
C THR A 249 11.11 3.28 24.71
N ASN A 250 10.50 3.16 25.90
CA ASN A 250 9.59 4.18 26.44
C ASN A 250 10.02 4.70 27.84
N PRO A 251 11.27 5.17 28.02
CA PRO A 251 11.83 5.53 29.33
C PRO A 251 11.13 6.73 30.00
N LEU A 252 10.54 7.64 29.21
CA LEU A 252 9.83 8.80 29.73
C LEU A 252 8.42 8.40 30.19
N LEU A 253 7.66 7.68 29.36
CA LEU A 253 6.33 7.19 29.72
C LEU A 253 6.33 6.26 30.93
N ALA A 254 7.40 5.48 31.13
CA ALA A 254 7.55 4.60 32.29
C ALA A 254 7.60 5.35 33.64
N LYS A 255 7.80 6.68 33.63
CA LYS A 255 7.83 7.53 34.83
C LYS A 255 6.50 8.20 35.13
N GLU A 256 5.56 8.13 34.19
CA GLU A 256 4.26 8.81 34.27
C GLU A 256 3.19 7.86 34.83
N ASN A 257 2.13 8.43 35.40
CA ASN A 257 0.97 7.67 35.86
C ASN A 257 0.04 7.33 34.67
N ILE A 258 0.35 6.23 33.97
CA ILE A 258 -0.34 5.83 32.74
C ILE A 258 -1.23 4.60 32.93
N ILE A 259 -2.24 4.52 32.07
CA ILE A 259 -2.97 3.26 31.81
C ILE A 259 -2.44 2.70 30.50
N ASN A 260 -1.88 1.48 30.56
CA ASN A 260 -1.36 0.79 29.38
C ASN A 260 -2.32 -0.33 28.94
N PHE A 261 -2.53 -0.46 27.63
CA PHE A 261 -3.35 -1.50 27.01
C PHE A 261 -2.45 -2.42 26.17
N PRO A 262 -1.87 -3.50 26.74
CA PRO A 262 -0.92 -4.34 26.03
C PRO A 262 -1.56 -5.17 24.90
N ASP A 263 -2.85 -5.48 25.02
CA ASP A 263 -3.62 -6.31 24.09
C ASP A 263 -4.53 -5.46 23.17
N MET A 264 -3.94 -4.50 22.46
CA MET A 264 -4.66 -3.62 21.52
C MET A 264 -4.32 -3.95 20.07
N TYR A 265 -5.35 -4.04 19.21
CA TYR A 265 -5.21 -4.45 17.81
C TYR A 265 -5.80 -3.39 16.88
N SER A 266 -5.12 -3.13 15.77
CA SER A 266 -5.56 -2.15 14.77
C SER A 266 -6.75 -2.65 13.93
N CYS A 267 -7.48 -1.71 13.33
CA CYS A 267 -8.54 -2.04 12.37
C CYS A 267 -7.95 -2.57 11.05
N GLY A 268 -6.87 -1.97 10.56
CA GLY A 268 -6.14 -2.43 9.38
C GLY A 268 -4.62 -2.34 9.57
N THR A 269 -3.87 -2.62 8.52
CA THR A 269 -2.39 -2.61 8.53
C THR A 269 -1.79 -1.46 7.70
N THR A 270 -2.63 -0.50 7.27
CA THR A 270 -2.21 0.69 6.52
C THR A 270 -2.93 1.92 7.08
N THR A 271 -2.29 3.08 7.00
CA THR A 271 -2.85 4.37 7.44
C THR A 271 -4.18 4.67 6.74
N ALA A 272 -4.25 4.44 5.42
CA ALA A 272 -5.43 4.67 4.59
C ALA A 272 -6.65 3.80 4.95
N VAL A 273 -6.46 2.70 5.69
CA VAL A 273 -7.55 1.85 6.20
C VAL A 273 -7.81 2.15 7.67
N SER A 274 -6.76 2.19 8.50
CA SER A 274 -6.89 2.30 9.95
C SER A 274 -7.41 3.65 10.41
N VAL A 275 -6.94 4.75 9.82
CA VAL A 275 -7.35 6.11 10.22
C VAL A 275 -8.84 6.33 9.95
N PRO A 276 -9.39 6.10 8.73
CA PRO A 276 -10.82 6.26 8.55
C PRO A 276 -11.65 5.25 9.37
N CYS A 277 -11.14 4.04 9.59
CA CYS A 277 -11.86 3.05 10.39
C CYS A 277 -12.00 3.44 11.86
N MET A 278 -10.92 3.89 12.52
CA MET A 278 -10.95 4.21 13.95
C MET A 278 -11.87 5.38 14.29
N PHE A 279 -12.10 6.30 13.35
CA PHE A 279 -13.04 7.42 13.50
C PHE A 279 -14.46 7.07 13.05
N SER A 280 -14.65 5.96 12.32
CA SER A 280 -15.96 5.57 11.82
C SER A 280 -16.82 4.92 12.90
N VAL A 281 -18.13 4.94 12.70
CA VAL A 281 -19.10 4.20 13.53
C VAL A 281 -19.04 2.67 13.33
N PHE A 282 -18.25 2.18 12.37
CA PHE A 282 -18.20 0.76 12.03
C PHE A 282 -17.08 0.05 12.79
N ASN A 283 -17.41 -1.10 13.36
CA ASN A 283 -16.39 -2.02 13.85
C ASN A 283 -15.59 -2.65 12.69
N ARG A 284 -14.43 -3.23 13.01
CA ARG A 284 -13.51 -3.83 12.02
C ARG A 284 -14.20 -4.77 11.04
N ASP A 285 -15.08 -5.63 11.52
CA ASP A 285 -15.73 -6.67 10.70
C ASP A 285 -16.78 -6.10 9.72
N ASN A 286 -17.36 -4.93 10.03
CA ASN A 286 -18.37 -4.28 9.19
C ASN A 286 -17.85 -3.06 8.41
N TYR A 287 -16.60 -2.65 8.68
CA TYR A 287 -15.96 -1.53 8.02
C TYR A 287 -15.78 -1.81 6.53
N SER A 288 -16.11 -0.80 5.72
CA SER A 288 -15.63 -0.70 4.35
C SER A 288 -15.33 0.77 4.07
N TYR A 289 -14.35 1.02 3.19
CA TYR A 289 -13.95 2.37 2.85
C TYR A 289 -15.14 3.19 2.31
N GLU A 290 -15.99 2.56 1.50
CA GLU A 290 -17.17 3.18 0.90
C GLU A 290 -18.20 3.61 1.96
N LYS A 291 -18.44 2.75 2.96
CA LYS A 291 -19.34 3.08 4.08
C LYS A 291 -18.79 4.23 4.93
N ALA A 292 -17.51 4.16 5.28
CA ALA A 292 -16.87 5.19 6.10
C ALA A 292 -16.79 6.54 5.37
N TRP A 293 -16.53 6.54 4.07
CA TRP A 293 -16.51 7.76 3.26
C TRP A 293 -17.90 8.39 3.09
N SER A 294 -18.96 7.57 3.07
CA SER A 294 -20.34 8.02 2.88
C SER A 294 -21.13 8.21 4.19
N THR A 295 -20.46 8.21 5.34
CA THR A 295 -21.08 8.45 6.65
C THR A 295 -20.24 9.44 7.44
N GLN A 296 -20.88 10.36 8.16
CA GLN A 296 -20.19 11.18 9.16
C GLN A 296 -19.45 10.30 10.18
N ASN A 297 -18.34 10.82 10.69
CA ASN A 297 -17.44 10.16 11.63
C ASN A 297 -17.54 10.82 13.02
N ILE A 298 -16.80 10.32 14.01
CA ILE A 298 -16.89 10.82 15.39
C ILE A 298 -16.54 12.32 15.52
N LEU A 299 -15.68 12.88 14.67
CA LEU A 299 -15.38 14.32 14.71
C LEU A 299 -16.61 15.14 14.33
N ASP A 300 -17.41 14.68 13.37
CA ASP A 300 -18.65 15.37 12.99
C ASP A 300 -19.68 15.35 14.14
N VAL A 301 -19.75 14.23 14.87
CA VAL A 301 -20.66 14.11 16.02
C VAL A 301 -20.23 15.02 17.18
N LEU A 302 -18.92 15.15 17.41
CA LEU A 302 -18.37 16.07 18.40
C LEU A 302 -18.63 17.53 18.00
N ASP A 303 -18.55 17.85 16.70
CA ASP A 303 -18.86 19.19 16.16
C ASP A 303 -20.34 19.53 16.39
N HIS A 304 -21.27 18.59 16.13
CA HIS A 304 -22.69 18.77 16.44
C HIS A 304 -22.95 19.07 17.92
N ALA A 305 -22.15 18.49 18.82
CA ALA A 305 -22.23 18.73 20.26
C ALA A 305 -21.59 20.05 20.72
N GLY A 306 -20.95 20.81 19.82
CA GLY A 306 -20.31 22.09 20.10
C GLY A 306 -18.89 21.99 20.66
N VAL A 307 -18.20 20.86 20.44
CA VAL A 307 -16.80 20.67 20.83
C VAL A 307 -15.88 21.40 19.85
N ASN A 308 -14.85 22.09 20.36
CA ASN A 308 -13.83 22.72 19.52
C ASN A 308 -12.84 21.66 19.03
N ILE A 309 -12.78 21.43 17.72
CA ILE A 309 -11.96 20.36 17.15
C ILE A 309 -10.80 20.93 16.34
N LEU A 310 -9.60 20.44 16.63
CA LEU A 310 -8.39 20.76 15.88
C LEU A 310 -7.68 19.47 15.45
N TRP A 311 -7.29 19.40 14.17
CA TRP A 311 -6.42 18.35 13.64
C TRP A 311 -5.09 18.95 13.18
N ARG A 312 -3.98 18.54 13.80
CA ARG A 312 -2.62 18.82 13.31
C ARG A 312 -2.03 17.57 12.69
N ASP A 313 -1.49 17.69 11.48
CA ASP A 313 -1.00 16.56 10.70
C ASP A 313 0.47 16.73 10.33
N ASN A 314 1.33 15.83 10.81
CA ASN A 314 2.71 15.68 10.39
C ASN A 314 2.97 14.33 9.70
N ASN A 315 1.93 13.58 9.36
CA ASN A 315 2.05 12.28 8.69
C ASN A 315 1.99 12.47 7.17
N SER A 316 0.77 12.57 6.63
CA SER A 316 0.50 12.69 5.21
C SER A 316 -0.77 13.50 5.01
N ASP A 317 -1.89 12.98 5.50
CA ASP A 317 -3.14 13.70 5.75
C ASP A 317 -4.05 12.88 6.70
N SER A 318 -5.24 13.41 6.98
CA SER A 318 -6.26 12.75 7.80
C SER A 318 -6.99 11.58 7.10
N LYS A 319 -6.61 11.22 5.86
CA LYS A 319 -7.26 10.20 5.02
C LYS A 319 -8.76 10.43 4.84
N GLY A 320 -9.19 11.69 4.86
CA GLY A 320 -10.57 12.12 4.69
C GLY A 320 -11.39 12.21 5.99
N VAL A 321 -10.78 11.98 7.15
CA VAL A 321 -11.46 12.09 8.45
C VAL A 321 -11.72 13.54 8.83
N ALA A 322 -10.74 14.42 8.66
CA ALA A 322 -10.79 15.81 9.14
C ALA A 322 -11.20 16.82 8.04
N LEU A 323 -12.06 16.42 7.11
CA LEU A 323 -12.47 17.29 5.98
C LEU A 323 -13.42 18.44 6.38
N ARG A 324 -13.98 18.39 7.59
CA ARG A 324 -15.06 19.28 8.05
C ARG A 324 -14.75 19.94 9.40
N VAL A 325 -13.49 19.89 9.84
CA VAL A 325 -13.01 20.50 11.09
C VAL A 325 -11.77 21.35 10.82
N GLN A 326 -11.31 22.11 11.80
CA GLN A 326 -10.06 22.87 11.67
C GLN A 326 -8.88 21.91 11.45
N TYR A 327 -8.11 22.15 10.40
CA TYR A 327 -7.00 21.31 9.98
C TYR A 327 -5.75 22.15 9.71
N GLU A 328 -4.62 21.72 10.26
CA GLU A 328 -3.33 22.38 10.15
C GLU A 328 -2.27 21.39 9.64
N ASP A 329 -1.58 21.75 8.56
CA ASP A 329 -0.54 20.94 7.94
C ASP A 329 0.84 21.29 8.52
N TYR A 330 1.38 20.39 9.34
CA TYR A 330 2.68 20.54 10.02
C TYR A 330 3.84 19.84 9.28
N LYS A 331 3.65 19.46 8.02
CA LYS A 331 4.69 18.76 7.23
C LYS A 331 5.70 19.71 6.58
N THR A 332 5.56 21.03 6.74
CA THR A 332 6.44 22.01 6.09
C THR A 332 7.06 23.00 7.09
N PRO A 333 8.26 23.54 6.80
CA PRO A 333 8.95 24.49 7.69
C PRO A 333 8.22 25.82 7.90
N GLU A 334 7.29 26.17 7.01
CA GLU A 334 6.47 27.39 7.17
C GLU A 334 5.53 27.30 8.37
N MET A 335 5.03 26.10 8.67
CA MET A 335 4.11 25.84 9.79
C MET A 335 4.81 25.18 10.97
N ASN A 336 5.73 24.24 10.70
CA ASN A 336 6.42 23.47 11.72
C ASN A 336 7.80 24.06 12.02
N PRO A 337 8.04 24.57 13.24
CA PRO A 337 9.31 25.22 13.57
C PRO A 337 10.47 24.25 13.77
N ILE A 338 10.20 22.94 13.81
CA ILE A 338 11.18 21.89 14.09
C ILE A 338 11.30 21.00 12.86
N CYS A 339 12.00 21.48 11.84
CA CYS A 339 12.32 20.70 10.65
C CYS A 339 13.82 20.63 10.40
N ASP A 340 14.31 19.45 10.03
CA ASP A 340 15.69 19.22 9.63
C ASP A 340 15.77 18.54 8.25
N ILE A 341 16.07 17.24 8.21
CA ILE A 341 15.85 16.38 7.05
C ILE A 341 14.35 16.14 6.82
N GLU A 342 13.54 16.27 7.87
CA GLU A 342 12.07 16.24 7.85
C GLU A 342 11.51 17.05 9.01
N CYS A 343 10.21 17.34 8.97
CA CYS A 343 9.53 18.00 10.09
C CYS A 343 9.24 17.01 11.22
N ARG A 344 9.49 17.44 12.45
CA ARG A 344 9.39 16.62 13.66
C ARG A 344 8.00 16.71 14.27
N ASP A 345 7.54 15.59 14.83
CA ASP A 345 6.22 15.47 15.45
C ASP A 345 6.04 16.44 16.63
N GLU A 346 7.12 16.69 17.39
CA GLU A 346 7.15 17.69 18.48
C GLU A 346 6.85 19.12 18.00
N GLY A 347 7.05 19.40 16.71
CA GLY A 347 6.67 20.68 16.11
C GLY A 347 5.17 20.96 16.17
N MET A 348 4.33 19.92 16.18
CA MET A 348 2.88 20.07 16.35
C MET A 348 2.48 20.60 17.73
N LEU A 349 3.41 20.68 18.69
CA LEU A 349 3.17 21.27 20.02
C LEU A 349 3.35 22.79 20.02
N ALA A 350 3.98 23.37 18.99
CA ALA A 350 4.16 24.81 18.87
C ALA A 350 2.80 25.54 18.89
N ASP A 351 2.68 26.57 19.72
CA ASP A 351 1.48 27.41 19.89
C ASP A 351 0.20 26.65 20.27
N LEU A 352 0.30 25.39 20.70
CA LEU A 352 -0.87 24.58 21.06
C LEU A 352 -1.58 25.15 22.30
N GLN A 353 -0.81 25.67 23.27
CA GLN A 353 -1.36 26.34 24.45
C GLN A 353 -2.13 27.60 24.06
N GLU A 354 -1.64 28.37 23.08
CA GLU A 354 -2.33 29.57 22.62
C GLU A 354 -3.69 29.22 22.01
N TYR A 355 -3.76 28.17 21.18
CA TYR A 355 -5.03 27.67 20.66
C TYR A 355 -6.01 27.28 21.78
N ILE A 356 -5.52 26.56 22.80
CA ILE A 356 -6.34 26.14 23.96
C ILE A 356 -6.89 27.35 24.72
N ASP A 357 -6.07 28.37 24.96
CA ASP A 357 -6.42 29.58 25.69
C ASP A 357 -7.39 30.49 24.89
N GLN A 358 -7.31 30.46 23.55
CA GLN A 358 -8.22 31.21 22.67
C GLN A 358 -9.66 30.64 22.68
N GLN A 359 -9.82 29.34 22.91
CA GLN A 359 -11.13 28.72 23.03
C GLN A 359 -11.76 29.13 24.38
N LYS A 360 -12.80 29.98 24.35
CA LYS A 360 -13.40 30.56 25.58
C LYS A 360 -14.49 29.70 26.21
N ASN A 361 -15.16 28.89 25.39
CA ASN A 361 -16.30 28.06 25.80
C ASN A 361 -16.19 26.69 25.12
N GLY A 362 -16.85 25.68 25.70
CA GLY A 362 -16.91 24.34 25.15
C GLY A 362 -15.65 23.52 25.38
N ASP A 363 -15.82 22.21 25.25
CA ASP A 363 -14.73 21.25 25.34
C ASP A 363 -13.81 21.36 24.12
N ILE A 364 -12.63 20.76 24.23
CA ILE A 364 -11.65 20.76 23.16
C ILE A 364 -11.22 19.32 22.87
N PHE A 365 -11.26 18.97 21.59
CA PHE A 365 -10.71 17.71 21.09
C PHE A 365 -9.63 17.99 20.04
N ILE A 366 -8.38 17.68 20.39
CA ILE A 366 -7.23 17.92 19.53
C ILE A 366 -6.70 16.57 19.04
N VAL A 367 -6.48 16.45 17.74
CA VAL A 367 -5.81 15.32 17.12
C VAL A 367 -4.40 15.74 16.69
N LEU A 368 -3.40 14.97 17.13
CA LEU A 368 -2.01 15.10 16.66
C LEU A 368 -1.65 13.83 15.88
N HIS A 369 -1.59 13.93 14.55
CA HIS A 369 -1.29 12.80 13.67
C HIS A 369 0.19 12.80 13.29
N GLN A 370 0.96 11.91 13.91
CA GLN A 370 2.42 11.90 13.83
C GLN A 370 2.97 11.03 12.69
N MET A 371 4.18 11.35 12.23
CA MET A 371 4.98 10.53 11.33
C MET A 371 5.49 9.25 12.03
N GLY A 372 5.76 9.33 13.34
CA GLY A 372 6.06 8.16 14.17
C GLY A 372 7.17 7.25 13.60
N ASN A 373 6.92 5.94 13.54
CA ASN A 373 7.87 4.94 13.08
C ASN A 373 7.76 4.65 11.58
N HIS A 374 7.25 5.58 10.76
CA HIS A 374 7.01 5.34 9.34
C HIS A 374 8.31 4.90 8.62
N GLY A 375 8.23 3.76 7.93
CA GLY A 375 9.33 3.18 7.15
C GLY A 375 9.31 3.59 5.67
N PRO A 376 10.19 3.02 4.84
CA PRO A 376 11.32 2.15 5.20
C PRO A 376 12.52 2.93 5.79
N ALA A 377 12.57 4.26 5.65
CA ALA A 377 13.70 5.08 6.10
C ALA A 377 13.65 5.41 7.61
N TYR A 378 13.57 4.40 8.48
CA TYR A 378 13.41 4.59 9.94
C TYR A 378 14.43 5.55 10.54
N TYR A 379 15.68 5.50 10.08
CA TYR A 379 16.80 6.35 10.52
C TYR A 379 16.54 7.86 10.39
N LYS A 380 15.53 8.26 9.60
CA LYS A 380 15.15 9.66 9.46
C LYS A 380 14.24 10.14 10.60
N ARG A 381 13.48 9.24 11.24
CA ARG A 381 12.37 9.53 12.18
C ARG A 381 12.78 10.18 13.50
N TYR A 382 14.07 10.14 13.84
CA TYR A 382 14.54 10.59 15.14
C TYR A 382 15.87 11.35 15.06
N PRO A 383 16.04 12.43 15.84
CA PRO A 383 17.28 13.18 15.88
C PRO A 383 18.39 12.45 16.65
N GLY A 384 19.61 12.97 16.54
CA GLY A 384 20.83 12.40 17.12
C GLY A 384 20.73 11.91 18.57
N PRO A 385 20.11 12.66 19.51
CA PRO A 385 19.98 12.25 20.92
C PRO A 385 19.22 10.93 21.14
N PHE A 386 18.33 10.54 20.22
CA PHE A 386 17.56 9.29 20.28
C PHE A 386 18.25 8.11 19.56
N LYS A 387 19.43 8.31 18.94
CA LYS A 387 20.28 7.22 18.40
C LYS A 387 20.96 6.40 19.51
N LYS A 388 20.15 5.73 20.34
CA LYS A 388 20.57 4.94 21.52
C LYS A 388 21.07 3.55 21.15
N PHE A 389 20.32 2.82 20.33
CA PHE A 389 20.71 1.48 19.87
C PHE A 389 21.54 1.58 18.59
N ARG A 390 22.66 0.84 18.51
CA ARG A 390 23.62 0.92 17.40
C ARG A 390 24.24 -0.46 17.13
N PRO A 391 24.69 -0.72 15.89
CA PRO A 391 24.58 0.12 14.68
C PRO A 391 23.15 0.20 14.13
N VAL A 392 22.84 1.20 13.31
CA VAL A 392 21.50 1.44 12.74
C VAL A 392 21.51 1.27 11.21
N CYS A 393 20.38 0.81 10.65
CA CYS A 393 20.18 0.76 9.20
C CYS A 393 19.94 2.17 8.64
N ASN A 394 20.91 2.73 7.92
CA ASN A 394 20.86 4.10 7.36
C ASN A 394 20.49 4.13 5.87
N THR A 395 19.66 3.20 5.41
CA THR A 395 19.18 3.11 4.02
C THR A 395 17.69 2.74 4.01
N ASN A 396 17.00 3.11 2.93
CA ASN A 396 15.63 2.64 2.67
C ASN A 396 15.60 1.20 2.12
N GLN A 397 16.75 0.66 1.73
CA GLN A 397 16.92 -0.72 1.25
C GLN A 397 17.13 -1.68 2.42
N LEU A 398 16.05 -1.92 3.17
CA LEU A 398 16.09 -2.71 4.41
C LEU A 398 16.70 -4.11 4.22
N GLU A 399 16.60 -4.69 3.03
CA GLU A 399 17.18 -5.99 2.69
C GLU A 399 18.72 -6.00 2.64
N GLU A 400 19.36 -4.83 2.61
CA GLU A 400 20.83 -4.68 2.67
C GLU A 400 21.34 -4.59 4.11
N CYS A 401 20.44 -4.44 5.08
CA CYS A 401 20.74 -4.35 6.50
C CYS A 401 20.53 -5.68 7.22
N THR A 402 21.24 -5.89 8.32
CA THR A 402 20.94 -6.97 9.26
C THR A 402 19.64 -6.69 10.02
N ASN A 403 18.98 -7.74 10.49
CA ASN A 403 17.79 -7.58 11.34
C ASN A 403 18.07 -6.72 12.58
N ASP A 404 19.27 -6.82 13.16
CA ASP A 404 19.65 -6.02 14.33
C ASP A 404 19.79 -4.54 13.98
N GLU A 405 20.37 -4.19 12.84
CA GLU A 405 20.46 -2.79 12.38
C GLU A 405 19.08 -2.18 12.10
N ILE A 406 18.16 -2.96 11.54
CA ILE A 406 16.78 -2.52 11.30
C ILE A 406 16.05 -2.35 12.64
N ASN A 407 16.16 -3.32 13.54
CA ASN A 407 15.57 -3.25 14.87
C ASN A 407 16.13 -2.08 15.68
N ASN A 408 17.43 -1.81 15.61
CA ASN A 408 18.07 -0.68 16.29
C ASN A 408 17.67 0.68 15.72
N ALA A 409 17.27 0.74 14.45
CA ALA A 409 16.75 1.97 13.85
C ALA A 409 15.27 2.19 14.16
N TYR A 410 14.52 1.11 14.37
CA TYR A 410 13.10 1.16 14.72
C TYR A 410 12.87 1.41 16.21
N ASP A 411 13.67 0.78 17.08
CA ASP A 411 13.70 0.98 18.53
C ASP A 411 14.41 2.29 18.90
#